data_AF-A0A5D3JYT6-F1
#
_entry.id   AF-A0A5D3JYT6-F1
#
_cell.length_a   1.000
_cell.length_b   1.000
_cell.length_c   1.000
_cell.angle_alpha   90.00
_cell.angle_beta   90.00
_cell.angle_gamma   90.00
#
_symmetry.space_group_name_H-M   'P 1'
#
loop_
_entity.id
_entity.type
_entity.pdbx_description
1 polymer ?
#
loop_
_entity_poly.entity_id
_entity_poly.type
_entity_poly.pdbx_seq_one_letter_code
_entity_poly.pdbx_strand_id
1 'polypeptide(L)'
;MRNIKFAALAIASVIFAALPANSLRAEVRVQGQAGNVRVEAHDATVAEILAALSERFALRYRSAAGSGNVMTATFEGPLRRVVGRVLDGYNYIVETRGDVLEVVVLGAASSQAVPATVFAPPTYPAKHVRRTD
;
A
#
# COMPACT_ATOMS: atom_id res chain seq x y z
N MET A 1 -10.97 -26.24 56.82
CA MET A 1 -12.01 -25.86 55.84
C MET A 1 -11.72 -24.41 55.47
N ARG A 2 -11.38 -23.98 54.25
CA ARG A 2 -11.78 -24.38 52.90
C ARG A 2 -10.63 -24.01 51.95
N ASN A 3 -10.13 -24.98 51.20
CA ASN A 3 -9.02 -24.81 50.26
C ASN A 3 -9.60 -24.40 48.91
N ILE A 4 -9.17 -23.28 48.35
CA ILE A 4 -9.48 -22.90 46.97
C ILE A 4 -8.17 -22.99 46.19
N LYS A 5 -8.00 -24.09 45.46
CA LYS A 5 -6.91 -24.29 44.50
C LYS A 5 -7.38 -23.77 43.14
N PHE A 6 -6.99 -22.55 42.79
CA PHE A 6 -7.05 -22.07 41.41
C PHE A 6 -5.75 -21.33 41.13
N ALA A 7 -4.78 -22.03 40.54
CA ALA A 7 -3.64 -21.38 39.94
C ALA A 7 -3.14 -22.20 38.76
N ALA A 8 -2.88 -21.47 37.67
CA ALA A 8 -2.23 -21.89 36.44
C ALA A 8 -3.10 -22.60 35.39
N LEU A 9 -3.80 -21.81 34.57
CA LEU A 9 -3.67 -21.99 33.13
C LEU A 9 -3.38 -20.63 32.50
N ALA A 10 -2.13 -20.47 32.07
CA ALA A 10 -1.63 -19.31 31.37
C ALA A 10 -2.26 -19.26 29.96
N ILE A 11 -2.96 -18.17 29.66
CA ILE A 11 -3.16 -17.74 28.29
C ILE A 11 -2.67 -16.30 28.26
N ALA A 12 -1.42 -16.13 27.84
CA ALA A 12 -0.84 -14.84 27.54
C ALA A 12 -1.57 -14.27 26.30
N SER A 13 -2.70 -13.61 26.53
CA SER A 13 -3.32 -12.72 25.55
C SER A 13 -2.47 -11.46 25.48
N VAL A 14 -1.49 -11.46 24.58
CA VAL A 14 -0.84 -10.23 24.13
C VAL A 14 -1.91 -9.41 23.40
N ILE A 15 -2.56 -8.52 24.13
CA ILE A 15 -3.38 -7.46 23.56
C ILE A 15 -2.39 -6.47 22.95
N PHE A 16 -2.07 -6.67 21.67
CA PHE A 16 -1.28 -5.70 20.92
C PHE A 16 -2.19 -4.52 20.59
N ALA A 17 -2.15 -3.52 21.47
CA ALA A 17 -2.78 -2.23 21.26
C ALA A 17 -2.02 -1.48 20.16
N ALA A 18 -2.69 -1.23 19.03
CA ALA A 18 -2.32 -0.19 18.08
C ALA A 18 -3.59 0.52 17.63
N LEU A 19 -3.91 1.63 18.29
CA LEU A 19 -4.77 2.70 17.78
C LEU A 19 -3.86 3.95 17.65
N PRO A 20 -4.18 4.99 16.85
CA PRO A 20 -5.38 5.21 16.03
C PRO A 20 -5.09 5.73 14.60
N ALA A 21 -5.91 5.38 13.61
CA ALA A 21 -6.02 6.21 12.40
C ALA A 21 -7.32 7.01 12.47
N ASN A 22 -7.24 8.18 13.13
CA ASN A 22 -8.25 9.23 12.97
C ASN A 22 -8.20 9.70 11.51
N SER A 23 -8.84 8.96 10.62
CA SER A 23 -9.19 9.43 9.29
C SER A 23 -10.37 10.36 9.50
N LEU A 24 -10.09 11.63 9.79
CA LEU A 24 -11.07 12.69 10.06
C LEU A 24 -11.82 13.06 8.76
N ARG A 25 -12.48 12.08 8.12
CA ARG A 25 -13.58 12.14 7.13
C ARG A 25 -13.65 10.90 6.22
N ALA A 26 -12.60 10.08 6.16
CA ALA A 26 -12.65 8.86 5.36
C ALA A 26 -13.46 7.78 6.07
N GLU A 27 -14.59 7.38 5.50
CA GLU A 27 -15.33 6.20 5.95
C GLU A 27 -14.94 5.00 5.09
N VAL A 28 -14.28 4.01 5.69
CA VAL A 28 -14.01 2.73 5.04
C VAL A 28 -14.72 1.62 5.81
N ARG A 29 -15.67 0.94 5.17
CA ARG A 29 -16.37 -0.21 5.74
C ARG A 29 -15.94 -1.48 5.02
N VAL A 30 -15.43 -2.44 5.78
CA VAL A 30 -14.94 -3.72 5.26
C VAL A 30 -15.77 -4.86 5.82
N GLN A 31 -16.36 -5.65 4.93
CA GLN A 31 -17.25 -6.77 5.26
C GLN A 31 -16.87 -8.04 4.48
N GLY A 32 -17.28 -9.20 5.00
CA GLY A 32 -17.11 -10.50 4.36
C GLY A 32 -15.83 -11.24 4.73
N GLN A 33 -15.52 -12.29 3.96
CA GLN A 33 -14.33 -13.14 4.12
C GLN A 33 -13.40 -12.98 2.92
N ALA A 34 -12.15 -13.47 2.99
CA ALA A 34 -11.15 -13.26 1.95
C ALA A 34 -11.58 -13.71 0.53
N GLY A 35 -12.50 -14.69 0.41
CA GLY A 35 -13.07 -15.12 -0.87
C GLY A 35 -14.20 -14.23 -1.42
N ASN A 36 -14.82 -13.42 -0.57
CA ASN A 36 -15.91 -12.51 -0.90
C ASN A 36 -15.88 -11.30 0.04
N VAL A 37 -15.01 -10.34 -0.27
CA VAL A 37 -14.82 -9.09 0.47
C VAL A 37 -15.65 -8.00 -0.18
N ARG A 38 -16.33 -7.19 0.63
CA ARG A 38 -16.98 -5.95 0.23
C ARG A 38 -16.32 -4.79 0.97
N VAL A 39 -15.86 -3.80 0.21
CA VAL A 39 -15.28 -2.56 0.73
C VAL A 39 -16.11 -1.40 0.22
N GLU A 40 -16.64 -0.60 1.14
CA GLU A 40 -17.27 0.68 0.84
C GLU A 40 -16.33 1.77 1.33
N ALA A 41 -15.84 2.59 0.41
CA ALA A 41 -14.95 3.71 0.67
C ALA A 41 -15.67 5.01 0.35
N HIS A 42 -15.66 5.95 1.27
CA HIS A 42 -16.17 7.31 1.09
C HIS A 42 -15.10 8.31 1.51
N ASP A 43 -14.72 9.18 0.57
CA ASP A 43 -13.66 10.19 0.78
C ASP A 43 -12.36 9.60 1.34
N ALA A 44 -12.00 8.39 0.89
CA ALA A 44 -10.89 7.62 1.43
C ALA A 44 -9.75 7.52 0.43
N THR A 45 -8.53 7.64 0.92
CA THR A 45 -7.31 7.41 0.15
C THR A 45 -7.03 5.91 0.01
N VAL A 46 -6.23 5.57 -1.01
CA VAL A 46 -5.74 4.18 -1.20
C VAL A 46 -5.04 3.64 0.06
N ALA A 47 -4.28 4.48 0.76
CA ALA A 47 -3.57 4.09 1.98
C ALA A 47 -4.55 3.73 3.11
N GLU A 48 -5.62 4.50 3.29
CA GLU A 48 -6.65 4.22 4.31
C GLU A 48 -7.44 2.95 3.98
N ILE A 49 -7.77 2.73 2.71
CA ILE A 49 -8.44 1.51 2.27
C ILE A 49 -7.55 0.27 2.53
N LEU A 50 -6.25 0.36 2.20
CA LEU A 50 -5.30 -0.72 2.47
C LEU A 50 -5.06 -0.95 3.96
N ALA A 51 -5.04 0.12 4.76
CA ALA A 51 -4.95 0.02 6.21
C ALA A 51 -6.15 -0.74 6.78
N ALA A 52 -7.37 -0.34 6.42
CA ALA A 52 -8.60 -1.01 6.85
C ALA A 52 -8.66 -2.50 6.41
N LEU A 53 -8.13 -2.81 5.21
CA LEU A 53 -8.01 -4.21 4.77
C LEU A 53 -6.96 -4.99 5.58
N SER A 54 -5.84 -4.37 5.94
CA SER A 54 -4.79 -4.99 6.75
C SER A 54 -5.21 -5.28 8.19
N GLU A 55 -6.17 -4.52 8.72
CA GLU A 55 -6.73 -4.74 10.06
C GLU A 55 -7.63 -6.00 10.13
N ARG A 56 -8.22 -6.40 9.00
CA ARG A 56 -9.22 -7.48 8.94
C ARG A 56 -8.73 -8.77 8.31
N PHE A 57 -7.76 -8.68 7.42
CA PHE A 57 -7.23 -9.82 6.68
C PHE A 57 -5.74 -9.96 6.91
N ALA A 58 -5.19 -11.13 6.58
CA ALA A 58 -3.74 -11.35 6.55
C ALA A 58 -3.10 -10.60 5.36
N LEU A 59 -3.18 -9.27 5.37
CA LEU A 59 -2.65 -8.38 4.35
C LEU A 59 -1.58 -7.50 4.97
N ARG A 60 -0.40 -7.48 4.34
CA ARG A 60 0.70 -6.59 4.71
C ARG A 60 0.91 -5.63 3.57
N TYR A 61 0.80 -4.33 3.83
CA TYR A 61 1.09 -3.32 2.83
C TYR A 61 2.28 -2.45 3.23
N ARG A 62 3.06 -2.05 2.24
CA ARG A 62 4.12 -1.05 2.38
C ARG A 62 3.95 -0.02 1.28
N SER A 63 3.78 1.25 1.66
CA SER A 63 3.68 2.35 0.71
C SER A 63 4.88 3.28 0.85
N ALA A 64 5.54 3.58 -0.26
CA ALA A 64 6.46 4.71 -0.37
C ALA A 64 5.73 6.00 -0.84
N ALA A 65 4.50 5.86 -1.33
CA ALA A 65 3.70 6.98 -1.84
C ALA A 65 2.98 7.70 -0.69
N GLY A 66 3.04 9.03 -0.70
CA GLY A 66 2.27 9.90 0.20
C GLY A 66 0.76 9.75 0.01
N SER A 67 -0.02 10.37 0.90
CA SER A 67 -1.49 10.37 0.86
C SER A 67 -2.00 10.66 -0.55
N GLY A 68 -2.52 9.63 -1.22
CA GLY A 68 -3.02 9.74 -2.59
C GLY A 68 -4.29 10.57 -2.67
N ASN A 69 -4.85 10.67 -3.87
CA ASN A 69 -6.17 11.27 -4.04
C ASN A 69 -7.23 10.46 -3.28
N VAL A 70 -8.21 11.17 -2.71
CA VAL A 70 -9.38 10.56 -2.08
C VAL A 70 -10.32 10.00 -3.14
N MET A 71 -11.00 8.90 -2.82
CA MET A 71 -11.98 8.27 -3.69
C MET A 71 -13.22 7.84 -2.91
N THR A 72 -14.36 7.84 -3.62
CA THR A 72 -15.61 7.24 -3.14
C THR A 72 -15.99 6.12 -4.09
N ALA A 73 -15.92 4.88 -3.61
CA ALA A 73 -16.13 3.69 -4.43
C ALA A 73 -16.55 2.48 -3.60
N THR A 74 -17.21 1.52 -4.24
CA THR A 74 -17.52 0.22 -3.65
C THR A 74 -16.83 -0.89 -4.44
N PHE A 75 -16.15 -1.80 -3.74
CA PHE A 75 -15.43 -2.91 -4.32
C PHE A 75 -15.93 -4.24 -3.75
N GLU A 76 -16.23 -5.21 -4.62
CA GLU A 76 -16.75 -6.53 -4.21
C GLU A 76 -16.04 -7.70 -4.90
N GLY A 77 -15.62 -8.70 -4.14
CA GLY A 77 -15.07 -9.95 -4.65
C GLY A 77 -13.90 -10.48 -3.82
N PRO A 78 -13.10 -11.42 -4.35
CA PRO A 78 -11.95 -11.95 -3.63
C PRO A 78 -10.96 -10.84 -3.23
N LEU A 79 -10.33 -10.94 -2.06
CA LEU A 79 -9.44 -9.93 -1.49
C LEU A 79 -8.40 -9.44 -2.50
N ARG A 80 -7.74 -10.36 -3.20
CA ARG A 80 -6.73 -10.05 -4.22
C ARG A 80 -7.30 -9.19 -5.36
N ARG A 81 -8.54 -9.45 -5.78
CA ARG A 81 -9.23 -8.68 -6.82
C ARG A 81 -9.65 -7.30 -6.32
N VAL A 82 -10.09 -7.20 -5.07
CA VAL A 82 -10.41 -5.92 -4.43
C VAL A 82 -9.14 -5.05 -4.34
N VAL A 83 -8.04 -5.59 -3.84
CA VAL A 83 -6.74 -4.89 -3.76
C VAL A 83 -6.29 -4.40 -5.13
N GLY A 84 -6.37 -5.26 -6.16
CA GLY A 84 -6.00 -4.86 -7.53
C GLY A 84 -6.83 -3.71 -8.10
N ARG A 85 -8.11 -3.59 -7.72
CA ARG A 85 -8.96 -2.47 -8.14
C ARG A 85 -8.74 -1.20 -7.32
N VAL A 86 -8.47 -1.33 -6.03
CA VAL A 86 -8.10 -0.20 -5.16
C VAL A 86 -6.80 0.45 -5.63
N LEU A 87 -5.88 -0.37 -6.15
CA LEU A 87 -4.59 0.06 -6.68
C LEU A 87 -4.61 0.40 -8.18
N ASP A 88 -5.79 0.50 -8.79
CA ASP A 88 -5.88 0.92 -10.17
C ASP A 88 -5.28 2.33 -10.34
N GLY A 89 -4.47 2.52 -11.38
CA GLY A 89 -3.69 3.75 -11.57
C GLY A 89 -2.43 3.88 -10.69
N TYR A 90 -2.02 2.83 -9.98
CA TYR A 90 -0.75 2.77 -9.25
C TYR A 90 0.18 1.71 -9.83
N ASN A 91 1.49 1.93 -9.71
CA ASN A 91 2.51 0.92 -9.90
C ASN A 91 2.68 0.14 -8.58
N TYR A 92 2.47 -1.17 -8.61
CA TYR A 92 2.51 -1.99 -7.40
C TYR A 92 3.00 -3.41 -7.67
N ILE A 93 3.42 -4.08 -6.61
CA ILE A 93 3.78 -5.49 -6.58
C ILE A 93 2.84 -6.18 -5.59
N VAL A 94 2.25 -7.30 -6.01
CA VAL A 94 1.45 -8.17 -5.16
C VAL A 94 2.09 -9.55 -5.14
N GLU A 95 2.41 -10.03 -3.96
CA GLU A 95 2.94 -11.36 -3.70
C GLU A 95 2.04 -12.10 -2.71
N THR A 96 1.90 -13.41 -2.85
CA THR A 96 1.19 -14.25 -1.88
C THR A 96 2.19 -15.21 -1.25
N ARG A 97 2.37 -15.10 0.07
CA ARG A 97 3.25 -15.96 0.86
C ARG A 97 2.42 -16.78 1.84
N GLY A 98 2.17 -18.03 1.47
CA GLY A 98 1.19 -18.85 2.20
C GLY A 98 -0.19 -18.17 2.17
N ASP A 99 -0.72 -17.87 3.34
CA ASP A 99 -2.02 -17.19 3.48
C ASP A 99 -1.93 -15.66 3.58
N VAL A 100 -0.71 -15.09 3.52
CA VAL A 100 -0.48 -13.65 3.64
C VAL A 100 -0.40 -13.01 2.24
N LEU A 101 -1.17 -11.96 2.01
CA LEU A 101 -1.09 -11.12 0.83
C LEU A 101 -0.16 -9.93 1.10
N GLU A 102 1.00 -9.91 0.46
CA GLU A 102 1.97 -8.81 0.56
C GLU A 102 1.81 -7.84 -0.61
N VAL A 103 1.71 -6.55 -0.29
CA VAL A 103 1.46 -5.48 -1.25
C VAL A 103 2.50 -4.40 -1.07
N VAL A 104 3.24 -4.10 -2.14
CA VAL A 104 4.21 -3.00 -2.17
C VAL A 104 3.77 -1.98 -3.20
N VAL A 105 3.43 -0.77 -2.75
CA VAL A 105 3.03 0.34 -3.63
C VAL A 105 4.26 1.19 -3.93
N LEU A 106 4.61 1.25 -5.21
CA LEU A 106 5.80 1.96 -5.72
C LEU A 106 5.50 3.45 -5.95
N GLY A 107 4.28 3.78 -6.36
CA GLY A 107 3.86 5.15 -6.66
C GLY A 107 2.65 5.19 -7.58
N ALA A 108 2.10 6.39 -7.81
CA ALA A 108 1.10 6.59 -8.85
C ALA A 108 1.70 6.26 -10.22
N ALA A 109 0.91 5.64 -11.10
CA ALA A 109 1.31 5.41 -12.48
C ALA A 109 1.40 6.77 -13.20
N SER A 110 2.63 7.25 -13.44
CA SER A 110 2.86 8.46 -14.20
C SER A 110 2.55 8.20 -15.68
N SER A 111 1.60 8.93 -16.26
CA SER A 111 1.39 8.98 -17.71
C SER A 111 2.49 9.77 -18.44
N GLN A 112 3.42 10.36 -17.68
CA GLN A 112 4.48 11.20 -18.21
C GLN A 112 5.70 10.33 -18.57
N ALA A 113 5.96 10.17 -19.87
CA ALA A 113 7.22 9.62 -20.35
C ALA A 113 8.37 10.48 -19.79
N VAL A 114 9.28 9.88 -19.02
CA VAL A 114 10.51 10.55 -18.61
C VAL A 114 11.36 10.71 -19.88
N PRO A 115 11.60 11.94 -20.38
CA PRO A 115 12.48 12.11 -21.53
C PRO A 115 13.86 11.57 -21.15
N ALA A 116 14.45 10.75 -22.04
CA ALA A 116 15.80 10.27 -21.84
C ALA A 116 16.73 11.46 -21.60
N THR A 117 17.61 11.37 -20.60
CA THR A 117 18.67 12.36 -20.41
C THR A 117 19.48 12.42 -21.69
N VAL A 118 19.37 13.54 -22.42
CA VAL A 118 20.22 13.80 -23.58
C VAL A 118 21.62 14.00 -23.04
N PHE A 119 22.46 12.97 -23.11
CA PHE A 119 23.89 13.12 -22.95
C PHE A 119 24.38 13.95 -24.14
N ALA A 120 24.56 15.25 -23.92
CA ALA A 120 25.22 16.09 -24.91
C ALA A 120 26.61 15.48 -25.19
N PRO A 121 26.97 15.26 -26.47
CA PRO A 121 28.30 14.77 -26.79
C PRO A 121 29.35 15.74 -26.21
N PRO A 122 30.48 15.24 -25.69
CA PRO A 122 31.52 16.11 -25.17
C PRO A 122 31.96 17.06 -26.29
N THR A 123 31.80 18.37 -26.06
CA THR A 123 32.34 19.40 -26.94
C THR A 123 33.84 19.33 -26.84
N TYR A 124 34.49 18.62 -27.76
CA TYR A 124 35.92 18.71 -27.92
C TYR A 124 36.25 20.13 -28.41
N PRO A 125 37.09 20.90 -27.69
CA PRO A 125 37.50 22.20 -28.17
C PRO A 125 38.22 22.02 -29.51
N ALA A 126 37.77 22.77 -30.52
CA ALA A 126 38.37 22.75 -31.84
C ALA A 126 39.86 23.09 -31.70
N LYS A 127 40.74 22.16 -32.10
CA LYS A 127 42.17 22.37 -32.16
C LYS A 127 42.43 23.48 -33.18
N HIS A 128 42.73 24.70 -32.71
CA HIS A 128 43.18 25.78 -33.58
C HIS A 128 44.50 25.34 -34.24
N VAL A 129 44.42 24.91 -35.50
CA VAL A 129 45.59 24.71 -36.35
C VAL A 129 46.10 26.11 -36.69
N ARG A 130 47.13 26.57 -35.97
CA ARG A 130 47.90 27.76 -36.38
C ARG A 130 48.49 27.46 -37.75
N ARG A 131 48.00 28.15 -38.77
CA ARG A 131 48.67 28.29 -40.05
C ARG A 131 49.83 29.27 -39.81
N THR A 132 51.05 28.77 -39.80
CA THR A 132 52.26 29.60 -39.83
C THR A 132 52.60 29.84 -41.29
N ASP A 133 52.56 31.12 -41.69
CA ASP A 133 53.17 31.63 -42.92
C ASP A 133 54.70 31.76 -42.75
#